data_AF-J9D661-F1
#
_entry.id   AF-J9D661-F1
#
_cell.length_a   1.000
_cell.length_b   1.000
_cell.length_c   1.000
_cell.angle_alpha   90.00
_cell.angle_beta   90.00
_cell.angle_gamma   90.00
#
_symmetry.space_group_name_H-M   'P 1'
#
loop_
_entity.id
_entity.type
_entity.pdbx_description
1 polymer ?
#
loop_
_entity_poly.entity_id
_entity_poly.type
_entity_poly.pdbx_seq_one_letter_code
_entity_poly.pdbx_strand_id
1 'polypeptide(L)'
;MLEYFDINDIEANETKVMVQFPDDLKLLSKFYPKNTRVELPLFIAKFFIENENCKFDVETLMSVQQVNDILADPAGYNLNTVLCPKFSNSSIERTLVTNFYDTFECVKHSCMISLSYVFCTRMSVYLKICYLESLDETILAKMDVKERSIILKARKQYAIFNNLS
;
A
#
# COMPACT_ATOMS: atom_id res chain seq x y z
N MET A 1 -14.08 3.28 -19.68
CA MET A 1 -14.78 4.27 -18.84
C MET A 1 -13.72 4.76 -17.86
N LEU A 2 -13.29 6.02 -17.96
CA LEU A 2 -12.25 6.58 -17.09
C LEU A 2 -12.85 6.72 -15.68
N GLU A 3 -12.45 5.86 -14.74
CA GLU A 3 -12.74 6.00 -13.31
C GLU A 3 -12.00 7.25 -12.81
N TYR A 4 -12.67 8.40 -12.80
CA TYR A 4 -11.99 9.69 -12.56
C TYR A 4 -12.18 10.28 -11.17
N PHE A 5 -13.02 9.69 -10.29
CA PHE A 5 -13.23 10.23 -8.94
C PHE A 5 -13.61 9.13 -7.93
N ASP A 6 -12.69 8.23 -7.59
CA ASP A 6 -12.77 7.56 -6.30
C ASP A 6 -12.14 8.49 -5.25
N ILE A 7 -12.90 8.82 -4.21
CA ILE A 7 -12.41 9.69 -3.12
C ILE A 7 -11.17 9.10 -2.44
N ASN A 8 -11.09 7.76 -2.36
CA ASN A 8 -9.96 7.06 -1.78
C ASN A 8 -8.70 7.25 -2.65
N ASP A 9 -8.85 7.33 -3.97
CA ASP A 9 -7.73 7.56 -4.89
C ASP A 9 -7.21 8.99 -4.79
N ILE A 10 -8.11 9.97 -4.60
CA ILE A 10 -7.72 11.38 -4.40
C ILE A 10 -6.90 11.51 -3.12
N GLU A 11 -7.40 11.00 -2.00
CA GLU A 11 -6.73 11.10 -0.69
C GLU A 11 -5.42 10.28 -0.66
N ALA A 12 -5.38 9.11 -1.30
CA ALA A 12 -4.15 8.34 -1.48
C ALA A 12 -3.10 9.12 -2.29
N ASN A 13 -3.52 9.85 -3.32
CA ASN A 13 -2.64 10.67 -4.15
C ASN A 13 -2.10 11.91 -3.41
N GLU A 14 -2.82 12.42 -2.41
CA GLU A 14 -2.36 13.51 -1.54
C GLU A 14 -1.39 13.06 -0.43
N THR A 15 -1.28 11.75 -0.19
CA THR A 15 -0.37 11.19 0.83
C THR A 15 1.07 11.60 0.55
N LYS A 16 1.78 12.09 1.56
CA LYS A 16 3.16 12.54 1.41
C LYS A 16 4.14 11.37 1.41
N VAL A 17 5.16 11.42 0.56
CA VAL A 17 6.19 10.40 0.42
C VAL A 17 7.56 11.05 0.33
N MET A 18 8.58 10.36 0.84
CA MET A 18 9.97 10.80 0.71
C MET A 18 10.57 10.31 -0.60
N VAL A 19 11.11 11.25 -1.37
CA VAL A 19 11.84 10.97 -2.61
C VAL A 19 13.22 11.59 -2.56
N GLN A 20 14.14 11.05 -3.34
CA GLN A 20 15.47 11.61 -3.53
C GLN A 20 15.68 11.97 -4.99
N PHE A 21 16.10 13.21 -5.23
CA PHE A 21 16.48 13.69 -6.55
C PHE A 21 17.97 13.40 -6.78
N PRO A 22 18.35 12.46 -7.67
CA PRO A 22 19.75 12.13 -7.92
C PRO A 22 20.50 13.25 -8.65
N ASP A 23 19.76 14.13 -9.35
CA ASP A 23 20.29 15.24 -10.13
C ASP A 23 19.54 16.54 -9.85
N ASP A 24 20.17 17.67 -10.16
CA ASP A 24 19.54 18.98 -10.04
C ASP A 24 18.52 19.18 -11.16
N LEU A 25 17.28 19.49 -10.76
CA LEU A 25 16.28 19.96 -11.70
C LEU A 25 16.56 21.42 -12.04
N LYS A 26 17.11 21.72 -13.23
CA LYS A 26 17.58 23.07 -13.62
C LYS A 26 16.65 24.23 -13.23
N LEU A 27 15.34 24.08 -13.38
CA LEU A 27 14.34 25.11 -13.07
C LEU A 27 13.81 25.06 -11.63
N LEU A 28 14.00 23.94 -10.94
CA LEU A 28 13.43 23.65 -9.63
C LEU A 28 14.50 23.38 -8.56
N SER A 29 15.79 23.55 -8.87
CA SER A 29 16.93 23.21 -8.00
C SER A 29 16.91 23.95 -6.67
N LYS A 30 16.26 25.12 -6.61
CA LYS A 30 16.01 25.86 -5.36
C LYS A 30 15.06 25.14 -4.41
N PHE A 31 14.11 24.37 -4.94
CA PHE A 31 13.08 23.65 -4.19
C PHE A 31 13.46 22.17 -3.99
N TYR A 32 14.13 21.59 -4.99
CA TYR A 32 14.53 20.18 -5.05
C TYR A 32 16.03 20.06 -5.34
N PRO A 33 16.89 20.31 -4.34
CA PRO A 33 18.33 20.23 -4.54
C PRO A 33 18.78 18.78 -4.76
N LYS A 34 19.84 18.59 -5.54
CA LYS A 34 20.46 17.29 -5.78
C LYS A 34 20.84 16.56 -4.48
N ASN A 35 20.63 15.26 -4.48
CA ASN A 35 20.88 14.31 -3.38
C ASN A 35 20.11 14.59 -2.09
N THR A 36 19.14 15.51 -2.12
CA THR A 36 18.34 15.84 -0.94
C THR A 36 17.11 14.95 -0.89
N ARG A 37 16.76 14.51 0.33
CA ARG A 37 15.50 13.83 0.60
C ARG A 37 14.43 14.90 0.76
N VAL A 38 13.37 14.82 -0.05
CA VAL A 38 12.27 15.79 -0.06
C VAL A 38 10.95 15.05 0.13
N GLU A 39 10.06 15.63 0.94
CA GLU A 39 8.71 15.14 1.14
C GLU A 39 7.77 15.75 0.10
N LEU A 40 7.10 14.90 -0.70
CA LEU A 40 6.18 15.32 -1.77
C LEU A 40 4.87 14.52 -1.72
N PRO A 41 3.72 15.10 -2.11
CA PRO A 41 2.51 14.32 -2.37
C PRO A 41 2.75 13.22 -3.40
N LEU A 42 2.12 12.07 -3.22
CA LEU A 42 2.30 10.87 -4.05
C LEU A 42 2.04 11.16 -5.53
N PHE A 43 1.03 11.97 -5.88
CA PHE A 43 0.76 12.32 -7.28
C PHE A 43 1.92 13.09 -7.93
N ILE A 44 2.56 14.00 -7.19
CA ILE A 44 3.72 14.76 -7.67
C ILE A 44 4.94 13.85 -7.77
N ALA A 45 5.14 13.00 -6.75
CA ALA A 45 6.22 12.02 -6.74
C ALA A 45 6.11 11.06 -7.94
N LYS A 46 4.91 10.51 -8.23
CA LYS A 46 4.64 9.66 -9.40
C LYS A 46 5.08 10.36 -10.69
N PHE A 47 4.67 11.61 -10.89
CA PHE A 47 5.07 12.38 -12.06
C PHE A 47 6.60 12.48 -12.20
N PHE A 48 7.34 12.79 -11.13
CA PHE A 48 8.80 12.88 -11.21
C PHE A 48 9.48 11.52 -11.44
N ILE A 49 8.94 10.45 -10.87
CA ILE A 49 9.49 9.08 -11.01
C ILE A 49 9.28 8.54 -12.41
N GLU A 50 8.08 8.72 -12.99
CA GLU A 50 7.76 8.32 -14.36
C GLU A 50 8.67 8.99 -15.40
N ASN A 51 9.20 10.17 -15.06
CA ASN A 51 10.13 10.93 -15.87
C ASN A 51 11.61 10.74 -15.44
N GLU A 52 11.90 9.72 -14.62
CA GLU A 52 13.26 9.36 -14.15
C GLU A 52 14.00 10.49 -13.40
N ASN A 53 13.27 11.49 -12.89
CA ASN A 53 13.83 12.67 -12.24
C ASN A 53 14.10 12.48 -10.75
N CYS A 54 13.42 11.53 -10.10
CA CYS A 54 13.68 11.17 -8.72
C CYS A 54 13.46 9.68 -8.49
N LYS A 55 13.92 9.21 -7.34
CA LYS A 55 13.73 7.83 -6.88
C LYS A 55 12.99 7.85 -5.56
N PHE A 56 12.14 6.84 -5.34
CA PHE A 56 11.57 6.60 -4.03
C PHE A 56 12.68 6.27 -3.03
N ASP A 57 12.59 6.87 -1.85
CA ASP A 57 13.39 6.46 -0.71
C ASP A 57 12.70 5.25 -0.04
N VAL A 58 13.04 4.05 -0.51
CA VAL A 58 12.43 2.77 -0.09
C VAL A 58 12.55 2.56 1.42
N GLU A 59 13.64 3.03 2.04
CA GLU A 59 13.85 2.95 3.49
C GLU A 59 12.80 3.74 4.28
N THR A 60 12.11 4.68 3.63
CA THR A 60 11.04 5.45 4.25
C THR A 60 9.73 4.67 4.29
N LEU A 61 9.46 3.86 3.25
CA LEU A 61 8.26 3.05 3.15
C LEU A 61 8.36 1.81 4.03
N MET A 62 9.51 1.14 4.02
CA MET A 62 9.71 -0.10 4.74
C MET A 62 11.19 -0.41 4.94
N SER A 63 11.56 -0.81 6.16
CA SER A 63 12.90 -1.28 6.44
C SER A 63 13.18 -2.64 5.77
N VAL A 64 14.45 -2.92 5.49
CA VAL A 64 14.90 -4.24 5.00
C VAL A 64 14.46 -5.37 5.95
N GLN A 65 14.42 -5.09 7.27
CA GLN A 65 13.92 -6.06 8.24
C GLN A 65 12.44 -6.39 8.00
N GLN A 66 11.59 -5.39 7.84
CA GLN A 66 10.16 -5.59 7.54
C GLN A 66 9.95 -6.32 6.21
N VAL A 67 10.78 -6.04 5.19
CA VAL A 67 10.78 -6.80 3.93
C VAL A 67 11.03 -8.29 4.20
N ASN A 68 12.06 -8.61 4.97
CA ASN A 68 12.42 -9.99 5.29
C ASN A 68 11.34 -10.67 6.12
N ASP A 69 10.72 -9.95 7.07
CA ASP A 69 9.65 -10.46 7.90
C ASP A 69 8.40 -10.82 7.07
N ILE A 70 8.01 -9.95 6.11
CA ILE A 70 6.90 -10.22 5.18
C ILE A 70 7.20 -11.43 4.30
N LEU A 71 8.44 -11.59 3.82
CA LEU A 71 8.81 -12.73 2.98
C LEU A 71 8.90 -14.03 3.78
N ALA A 72 9.27 -13.97 5.07
CA ALA A 72 9.37 -15.14 5.94
C ALA A 72 7.99 -15.68 6.36
N ASP A 73 7.04 -14.80 6.68
CA ASP A 73 5.66 -15.16 7.00
C ASP A 73 4.65 -14.18 6.39
N PRO A 74 4.32 -14.33 5.09
CA PRO A 74 3.43 -13.42 4.41
C PRO A 74 2.05 -13.33 5.07
N ALA A 75 1.49 -14.43 5.58
CA ALA A 75 0.11 -14.47 6.09
C ALA A 75 -0.02 -14.01 7.56
N GLY A 76 1.01 -14.23 8.37
CA GLY A 76 1.05 -13.77 9.76
C GLY A 76 1.38 -12.29 9.90
N TYR A 77 2.07 -11.69 8.92
CA TYR A 77 2.45 -10.28 8.95
C TYR A 77 1.23 -9.34 8.85
N ASN A 78 1.25 -8.27 9.64
CA ASN A 78 0.19 -7.26 9.62
C ASN A 78 0.48 -6.18 8.55
N LEU A 79 -0.05 -6.37 7.34
CA LEU A 79 0.16 -5.41 6.24
C LEU A 79 -0.47 -4.04 6.50
N ASN A 80 -1.50 -3.98 7.35
CA ASN A 80 -2.12 -2.73 7.78
C ASN A 80 -1.14 -1.82 8.56
N THR A 81 -0.09 -2.41 9.15
CA THR A 81 0.94 -1.66 9.90
C THR A 81 2.15 -1.28 9.07
N VAL A 82 2.31 -1.80 7.84
CA VAL A 82 3.49 -1.57 7.00
C VAL A 82 3.55 -0.15 6.50
N LEU A 83 2.44 0.36 5.98
CA LEU A 83 2.36 1.71 5.42
C LEU A 83 2.04 2.79 6.47
N CYS A 84 1.74 2.39 7.71
CA CYS A 84 1.20 3.24 8.76
C CYS A 84 2.10 3.52 10.01
N PRO A 85 3.46 3.42 10.03
CA PRO A 85 4.20 3.85 11.21
C PRO A 85 4.62 5.34 11.24
N LYS A 86 4.59 6.07 10.11
CA LYS A 86 5.10 7.47 10.03
C LYS A 86 4.04 8.54 9.73
N PHE A 87 2.82 8.13 9.41
CA PHE A 87 1.68 9.02 9.19
C PHE A 87 0.79 9.02 10.42
N SER A 88 1.32 9.44 11.58
CA SER A 88 0.71 9.18 12.90
C SER A 88 0.28 10.44 13.68
N ASN A 89 -0.10 11.53 13.02
CA ASN A 89 -0.45 12.79 13.68
C ASN A 89 -1.87 13.31 13.43
N SER A 90 -2.79 12.51 12.91
CA SER A 90 -4.20 12.91 12.77
C SER A 90 -5.16 11.73 12.96
N SER A 91 -6.20 11.94 13.74
CA SER A 91 -7.27 10.98 14.06
C SER A 91 -8.07 10.45 12.83
N ILE A 92 -7.70 10.86 11.62
CA ILE A 92 -8.23 10.40 10.33
C ILE A 92 -7.44 9.16 9.82
N GLU A 93 -6.27 8.86 10.41
CA GLU A 93 -5.26 7.90 9.96
C GLU A 93 -5.60 6.40 10.12
N ARG A 94 -6.78 6.05 10.67
CA ARG A 94 -7.24 4.63 10.64
C ARG A 94 -8.05 4.28 9.40
N THR A 95 -8.53 5.28 8.66
CA THR A 95 -9.46 5.07 7.54
C THR A 95 -8.74 5.08 6.19
N LEU A 96 -7.55 5.68 6.11
CA LEU A 96 -6.80 5.87 4.86
C LEU A 96 -5.61 4.91 4.79
N VAL A 97 -5.92 3.62 4.81
CA VAL A 97 -4.93 2.57 4.59
C VAL A 97 -4.65 2.55 3.08
N THR A 98 -3.57 3.22 2.67
CA THR A 98 -3.10 3.15 1.28
C THR A 98 -2.89 1.67 0.92
N ASN A 99 -3.36 1.25 -0.26
CA ASN A 99 -3.25 -0.13 -0.71
C ASN A 99 -1.76 -0.51 -0.82
N PHE A 100 -1.35 -1.54 -0.06
CA PHE A 100 0.02 -2.06 -0.03
C PHE A 100 0.53 -2.38 -1.44
N TYR A 101 -0.31 -3.03 -2.25
CA TYR A 101 0.06 -3.45 -3.59
C TYR A 101 0.21 -2.28 -4.54
N ASP A 102 -0.72 -1.31 -4.51
CA ASP A 102 -0.69 -0.19 -5.45
C ASP A 102 0.47 0.77 -5.12
N THR A 103 0.77 0.95 -3.83
CA THR A 103 1.93 1.75 -3.37
C THR A 103 3.24 1.14 -3.88
N PHE A 104 3.40 -0.17 -3.76
CA PHE A 104 4.61 -0.84 -4.20
C PHE A 104 4.69 -1.02 -5.73
N GLU A 105 3.56 -1.12 -6.42
CA GLU A 105 3.51 -1.16 -7.89
C GLU A 105 4.02 0.16 -8.51
N CYS A 106 3.75 1.30 -7.87
CA CYS A 106 4.33 2.59 -8.25
C CYS A 106 5.86 2.66 -8.05
N VAL A 107 6.41 1.77 -7.21
CA VAL A 107 7.84 1.67 -6.87
C VAL A 107 8.49 0.53 -7.67
N LYS A 108 7.94 0.23 -8.86
CA LYS A 108 8.20 -0.95 -9.74
C LYS A 108 9.67 -1.39 -9.90
N HIS A 109 10.62 -0.49 -9.68
CA HIS A 109 12.05 -0.73 -9.81
C HIS A 109 12.86 -0.81 -8.50
N SER A 110 12.24 -0.66 -7.32
CA SER A 110 12.99 -0.53 -6.06
C SER A 110 12.61 -1.52 -4.96
N CYS A 111 11.60 -2.37 -5.16
CA CYS A 111 11.24 -3.38 -4.17
C CYS A 111 11.78 -4.78 -4.53
N MET A 112 12.48 -5.39 -3.57
CA MET A 112 12.91 -6.80 -3.66
C MET A 112 11.78 -7.79 -3.39
N ILE A 113 10.57 -7.31 -3.09
CA ILE A 113 9.40 -8.14 -2.81
C ILE A 113 8.67 -8.48 -4.09
N SER A 114 8.43 -9.78 -4.33
CA SER A 114 7.43 -10.22 -5.29
C SER A 114 6.04 -10.01 -4.71
N LEU A 115 5.43 -8.86 -5.03
CA LEU A 115 4.08 -8.51 -4.58
C LEU A 115 3.06 -9.58 -4.92
N SER A 116 3.17 -10.16 -6.12
CA SER A 116 2.32 -11.26 -6.56
C SER A 116 2.48 -12.50 -5.68
N TYR A 117 3.71 -12.83 -5.25
CA TYR A 117 3.95 -13.94 -4.32
C TYR A 117 3.28 -13.69 -2.96
N VAL A 118 3.47 -12.50 -2.39
CA VAL A 118 2.87 -12.12 -1.10
C VAL A 118 1.35 -12.18 -1.19
N PHE A 119 0.76 -11.56 -2.21
CA PHE A 119 -0.69 -11.55 -2.44
C PHE A 119 -1.27 -12.96 -2.61
N CYS A 120 -0.70 -13.76 -3.52
CA CYS A 120 -1.20 -15.11 -3.77
C CYS A 120 -1.10 -15.99 -2.52
N THR A 121 0.00 -15.88 -1.76
CA THR A 121 0.20 -16.64 -0.53
C THR A 121 -0.84 -16.26 0.52
N ARG A 122 -1.02 -14.96 0.77
CA ARG A 122 -2.01 -14.45 1.74
C ARG A 122 -3.43 -14.79 1.34
N MET A 123 -3.80 -14.58 0.08
CA MET A 123 -5.12 -14.92 -0.43
C MET A 123 -5.42 -16.42 -0.33
N SER A 124 -4.45 -17.29 -0.56
CA SER A 124 -4.63 -18.74 -0.40
C SER A 124 -5.00 -19.14 1.03
N VAL A 125 -4.47 -18.42 2.03
CA VAL A 125 -4.78 -18.61 3.45
C VAL A 125 -6.15 -18.02 3.77
N TYR A 126 -6.40 -16.78 3.34
CA TYR A 126 -7.63 -16.06 3.66
C TYR A 126 -8.87 -16.57 2.93
N LEU A 127 -8.72 -17.30 1.81
CA LEU A 127 -9.85 -17.93 1.12
C LEU A 127 -10.69 -18.81 2.05
N LYS A 128 -10.05 -19.49 3.02
CA LYS A 128 -10.74 -20.34 4.00
C LYS A 128 -11.72 -19.54 4.86
N ILE A 129 -11.40 -18.27 5.11
CA ILE A 129 -12.25 -17.36 5.86
C ILE A 129 -13.57 -17.17 5.14
N CYS A 130 -13.63 -17.25 3.81
CA CYS A 130 -14.88 -17.07 3.07
C CYS A 130 -16.01 -18.03 3.50
N TYR A 131 -15.64 -19.20 4.01
CA TYR A 131 -16.54 -20.29 4.37
C TYR A 131 -16.86 -20.38 5.86
N LEU A 132 -16.26 -19.53 6.70
CA LEU A 132 -16.49 -19.56 8.15
C LEU A 132 -17.83 -18.91 8.51
N GLU A 133 -18.59 -19.55 9.42
CA GLU A 133 -19.85 -19.02 9.95
C GLU A 133 -19.66 -17.68 10.66
N SER A 134 -18.60 -17.57 11.49
CA SER A 134 -18.22 -16.33 12.17
C SER A 134 -16.94 -15.76 11.60
N LEU A 135 -16.82 -14.43 11.66
CA LEU A 135 -15.66 -13.69 11.17
C LEU A 135 -14.80 -13.24 12.34
N ASP A 136 -13.55 -13.65 12.37
CA ASP A 136 -12.57 -13.17 13.33
C ASP A 136 -12.02 -11.80 12.87
N GLU A 137 -12.40 -10.75 13.59
CA GLU A 137 -11.94 -9.38 13.33
C GLU A 137 -10.42 -9.22 13.45
N THR A 138 -9.76 -10.07 14.24
CA THR A 138 -8.29 -10.01 14.39
C THR A 138 -7.57 -10.39 13.11
N ILE A 139 -8.18 -11.26 12.28
CA ILE A 139 -7.62 -11.64 10.98
C ILE A 139 -7.84 -10.52 9.97
N LEU A 140 -9.03 -9.90 9.96
CA LEU A 140 -9.32 -8.74 9.10
C LEU A 140 -8.39 -7.56 9.38
N ALA A 141 -8.02 -7.35 10.64
CA ALA A 141 -7.14 -6.28 11.07
C ALA A 141 -5.72 -6.40 10.47
N LYS A 142 -5.29 -7.62 10.10
CA LYS A 142 -3.99 -7.90 9.45
C LYS A 142 -4.00 -7.74 7.93
N MET A 143 -5.18 -7.69 7.32
CA MET A 143 -5.35 -7.52 5.87
C MET A 143 -5.17 -6.06 5.47
N ASP A 144 -4.61 -5.84 4.27
CA ASP A 144 -4.73 -4.52 3.64
C ASP A 144 -6.15 -4.30 3.07
N VAL A 145 -6.41 -3.09 2.57
CA VAL A 145 -7.73 -2.68 2.04
C VAL A 145 -8.20 -3.53 0.86
N LYS A 146 -7.32 -3.83 -0.09
CA LYS A 146 -7.61 -4.64 -1.28
C LYS A 146 -7.95 -6.06 -0.88
N GLU A 147 -7.14 -6.68 -0.03
CA GLU A 147 -7.39 -8.02 0.51
C GLU A 147 -8.74 -8.08 1.24
N ARG A 148 -8.97 -7.12 2.15
CA ARG A 148 -10.22 -7.03 2.92
C ARG A 148 -11.43 -6.85 2.01
N SER A 149 -11.33 -5.98 1.00
CA SER A 149 -12.40 -5.75 0.02
C SER A 149 -12.75 -7.02 -0.75
N ILE A 150 -11.75 -7.77 -1.21
CA ILE A 150 -11.94 -9.03 -1.94
C ILE A 150 -12.60 -10.08 -1.03
N ILE A 151 -12.09 -10.28 0.18
CA ILE A 151 -12.60 -11.28 1.13
C ILE A 151 -14.03 -10.96 1.57
N LEU A 152 -14.32 -9.70 1.91
CA LEU A 152 -15.68 -9.30 2.31
C LEU A 152 -16.69 -9.47 1.17
N LYS A 153 -16.31 -9.12 -0.07
CA LYS A 153 -17.13 -9.36 -1.26
C LYS A 153 -17.38 -10.86 -1.46
N ALA A 154 -16.34 -11.70 -1.38
CA ALA A 154 -16.45 -13.14 -1.53
C ALA A 154 -17.33 -13.78 -0.44
N ARG A 155 -17.15 -13.39 0.82
CA ARG A 155 -18.01 -13.82 1.95
C ARG A 155 -19.47 -13.46 1.72
N LYS A 156 -19.75 -12.22 1.32
CA LYS A 156 -21.12 -11.77 1.06
C LYS A 156 -21.78 -12.64 -0.03
N GLN A 157 -21.06 -12.94 -1.10
CA GLN A 157 -21.57 -13.81 -2.16
C GLN A 157 -21.80 -15.25 -1.68
N TYR A 158 -20.90 -15.79 -0.86
CA TYR A 158 -21.08 -17.11 -0.25
C TYR A 158 -22.29 -17.17 0.69
N ALA A 159 -22.50 -16.14 1.50
CA ALA A 159 -23.66 -16.05 2.39
C ALA A 159 -24.97 -16.00 1.61
N ILE A 160 -25.02 -15.20 0.53
CA ILE A 160 -26.17 -15.15 -0.39
C ILE A 160 -26.44 -16.53 -1.01
N PHE A 161 -25.41 -17.21 -1.50
CA PHE A 161 -25.55 -18.54 -2.12
C PHE A 161 -26.13 -19.59 -1.16
N ASN A 162 -25.78 -19.51 0.13
CA ASN A 162 -26.22 -20.47 1.14
C ASN A 162 -27.45 -20.02 1.95
N ASN A 163 -28.08 -18.88 1.60
CA ASN A 163 -29.18 -18.28 2.38
C ASN A 163 -28.84 -18.03 3.86
N LEU A 164 -27.59 -17.72 4.16
CA LEU A 164 -27.14 -17.31 5.49
C LEU A 164 -27.41 -15.80 5.60
N SER A 165 -28.58 -15.42 6.13
CA SER A 165 -28.99 -14.04 6.38
C SER A 165 -28.57 -13.55 7.76
#